data_AF-A0A4Y2VBS8-F1
#
_entry.id   AF-A0A4Y2VBS8-F1
#
_cell.length_a   1.000
_cell.length_b   1.000
_cell.length_c   1.000
_cell.angle_alpha   90.00
_cell.angle_beta   90.00
_cell.angle_gamma   90.00
#
_symmetry.space_group_name_H-M   'P 1'
#
loop_
_entity.id
_entity.type
_entity.pdbx_description
1 polymer ?
#
loop_
_entity_poly.entity_id
_entity_poly.type
_entity_poly.pdbx_seq_one_letter_code
_entity_poly.pdbx_strand_id
1 'polypeptide(L)'
;MRKKRSREKQAEEQKSHIRELDRIYRADGRANESSEETQQRHFDDRLRASARRNNASFEVKNQRQATVRLRTLNSRATESNEQRERRIHCNALGNQTRIGAETFDARRNRLQLERVRQGTFRASNWLYLKDEALHYDPNLDYPNFPQIVIRSMSSKCTFCGALKFEAEASGLCCSNGKVSLPELPQLPEPLKSLMEGNHPKSKEFLTMIRKYNSSFQMTSFGTSLPMLDSTGFMPTFRI
;
A
#
# COMPACT_ATOMS: atom_id res chain seq x y z
N MET A 1 28.20 -39.65 53.31
CA MET A 1 27.14 -38.77 53.85
C MET A 1 27.63 -37.50 54.57
N ARG A 2 28.90 -37.37 55.02
CA ARG A 2 29.37 -36.22 55.83
C ARG A 2 29.84 -34.96 55.06
N LYS A 3 30.19 -35.05 53.77
CA LYS A 3 30.60 -33.87 52.96
C LYS A 3 29.43 -33.03 52.41
N LYS A 4 28.21 -33.55 52.42
CA LYS A 4 27.03 -32.88 51.83
C LYS A 4 26.41 -31.82 52.77
N ARG A 5 26.46 -32.04 54.09
CA ARG A 5 25.90 -31.11 55.11
C ARG A 5 26.84 -29.96 55.52
N SER A 6 28.12 -30.03 55.17
CA SER A 6 29.10 -28.96 55.48
C SER A 6 29.02 -27.75 54.54
N ARG A 7 28.33 -27.87 53.39
CA ARG A 7 28.19 -26.79 52.39
C ARG A 7 26.98 -25.89 52.64
N GLU A 8 26.02 -26.36 53.43
CA GLU A 8 24.76 -25.64 53.70
C GLU A 8 24.92 -24.52 54.74
N LYS A 9 25.99 -24.55 55.54
CA LYS A 9 26.30 -23.52 56.55
C LYS A 9 27.58 -22.72 56.27
N GLN A 10 28.09 -22.69 55.04
CA GLN A 10 28.98 -21.60 54.66
C GLN A 10 28.11 -20.35 54.53
N ALA A 11 28.28 -19.42 55.49
CA ALA A 11 27.66 -18.11 55.48
C ALA A 11 27.84 -17.48 54.09
N GLU A 12 26.81 -16.83 53.55
CA GLU A 12 26.79 -16.31 52.18
C GLU A 12 28.03 -15.46 51.84
N GLU A 13 28.64 -14.84 52.85
CA GLU A 13 29.92 -14.11 52.78
C GLU A 13 31.14 -14.99 52.44
N GLN A 14 31.25 -16.20 52.98
CA GLN A 14 32.32 -17.12 52.61
C GLN A 14 32.15 -17.62 51.17
N LYS A 15 30.89 -17.81 50.74
CA LYS A 15 30.58 -18.19 49.35
C LYS A 15 30.84 -17.03 48.38
N SER A 16 30.55 -15.79 48.78
CA SER A 16 30.83 -14.61 47.97
C SER A 16 32.34 -14.37 47.85
N HIS A 17 33.09 -14.51 48.95
CA HIS A 17 34.55 -14.40 48.94
C HIS A 17 35.22 -15.45 48.03
N ILE A 18 34.78 -16.71 48.08
CA ILE A 18 35.29 -17.75 47.17
C ILE A 18 34.95 -17.43 45.71
N ARG A 19 33.72 -16.97 45.41
CA ARG A 19 33.34 -16.57 44.05
C ARG A 19 34.20 -15.41 43.53
N GLU A 20 34.59 -14.49 44.41
CA GLU A 20 35.41 -13.34 44.04
C GLU A 20 36.86 -13.74 43.78
N LEU A 21 37.45 -14.57 44.63
CA LEU A 21 38.77 -15.15 44.38
C LEU A 21 38.81 -15.93 43.05
N ASP A 22 37.77 -16.72 42.77
CA ASP A 22 37.61 -17.45 41.51
C ASP A 22 37.51 -16.52 40.28
N ARG A 23 36.95 -15.32 40.44
CA ARG A 23 36.89 -14.31 39.36
C ARG A 23 38.26 -13.72 39.10
N ILE A 24 38.98 -13.33 40.16
CA ILE A 24 40.33 -12.75 40.09
C ILE A 24 41.28 -13.74 39.43
N TYR A 25 41.33 -14.99 39.91
CA TYR A 25 42.19 -16.02 39.35
C TYR A 25 41.91 -16.28 37.86
N ARG A 26 40.64 -16.30 37.44
CA ARG A 26 40.28 -16.43 36.02
C ARG A 26 40.63 -15.18 35.20
N ALA A 27 40.58 -13.99 35.79
CA ALA A 27 40.95 -12.75 35.12
C ALA A 27 42.46 -12.70 34.88
N ASP A 28 43.26 -13.04 35.89
CA ASP A 28 44.72 -13.12 35.79
C ASP A 28 45.14 -14.20 34.79
N GLY A 29 44.48 -15.36 34.82
CA GLY A 29 44.67 -16.40 33.80
C GLY A 29 44.40 -15.89 32.39
N ARG A 30 43.31 -15.14 32.17
CA ARG A 30 42.98 -14.54 30.86
C ARG A 30 43.98 -13.47 30.42
N ALA A 31 44.53 -12.71 31.35
CA ALA A 31 45.49 -11.65 31.05
C ALA A 31 46.85 -12.22 30.58
N ASN A 32 47.19 -13.41 31.07
CA ASN A 32 48.48 -14.06 30.80
C ASN A 32 48.43 -15.09 29.66
N GLU A 33 47.29 -15.24 28.99
CA GLU A 33 47.14 -16.19 27.89
C GLU A 33 47.82 -15.72 26.62
N SER A 34 48.38 -16.68 25.88
CA SER A 34 48.86 -16.44 24.53
C SER A 34 47.71 -16.19 23.55
N SER A 35 48.04 -15.62 22.40
CA SER A 35 47.07 -15.41 21.30
C SER A 35 46.45 -16.73 20.83
N GLU A 36 47.24 -17.80 20.75
CA GLU A 36 46.79 -19.12 20.31
C GLU A 36 45.84 -19.77 21.32
N GLU A 37 46.18 -19.73 22.61
CA GLU A 37 45.30 -20.23 23.68
C GLU A 37 43.98 -19.45 23.72
N THR A 38 44.03 -18.13 23.53
CA THR A 38 42.85 -17.28 23.44
C THR A 38 41.95 -17.69 22.28
N GLN A 39 42.53 -17.90 21.10
CA GLN A 39 41.79 -18.36 19.92
C GLN A 39 41.15 -19.74 20.14
N GLN A 40 41.90 -20.69 20.72
CA GLN A 40 41.41 -22.03 21.01
C GLN A 40 40.25 -21.99 22.01
N ARG A 41 40.33 -21.19 23.08
CA ARG A 41 39.21 -21.05 24.01
C ARG A 41 37.97 -20.44 23.36
N HIS A 42 38.12 -19.40 22.52
CA HIS A 42 37.00 -18.83 21.78
C HIS A 42 36.38 -19.83 20.79
N PHE A 43 37.20 -20.71 20.20
CA PHE A 43 36.72 -21.82 19.38
C PHE A 43 35.92 -22.82 20.21
N ASP A 44 36.46 -23.28 21.34
CA ASP A 44 35.79 -24.21 22.24
C ASP A 44 34.49 -23.63 22.82
N ASP A 45 34.48 -22.35 23.18
CA ASP A 45 33.29 -21.65 23.66
C ASP A 45 32.21 -21.54 22.58
N ARG A 46 32.61 -21.28 21.32
CA ARG A 46 31.68 -21.31 20.18
C ARG A 46 31.09 -22.70 19.99
N LEU A 47 31.90 -23.76 20.09
CA LEU A 47 31.44 -25.15 20.00
C LEU A 47 30.48 -25.50 21.14
N ARG A 48 30.84 -25.20 22.40
CA ARG A 48 29.98 -25.40 23.56
C ARG A 48 28.66 -24.64 23.43
N ALA A 49 28.70 -23.39 22.99
CA ALA A 49 27.51 -22.58 22.76
C ALA A 49 26.66 -23.12 21.61
N SER A 50 27.26 -23.64 20.54
CA SER A 50 26.56 -24.28 19.43
C SER A 50 25.83 -25.55 19.89
N ALA A 51 26.55 -26.45 20.59
CA ALA A 51 25.98 -27.68 21.15
C ALA A 51 24.81 -27.40 22.09
N ARG A 52 24.95 -26.43 23.01
CA ARG A 52 23.85 -25.98 23.88
C ARG A 52 22.65 -25.45 23.11
N ARG A 53 22.88 -24.72 22.00
CA ARG A 53 21.78 -24.18 21.17
C ARG A 53 21.04 -25.26 20.40
N ASN A 54 21.77 -26.24 19.86
CA ASN A 54 21.18 -27.34 19.10
C ASN A 54 20.32 -28.23 20.01
N ASN A 55 20.87 -28.57 21.19
CA ASN A 55 20.22 -29.44 22.17
C ASN A 55 19.13 -28.75 23.01
N ALA A 56 18.90 -27.45 22.84
CA ALA A 56 17.88 -26.74 23.60
C ALA A 56 16.45 -27.12 23.17
N SER A 57 15.55 -27.24 24.16
CA SER A 57 14.11 -27.39 23.94
C SER A 57 13.51 -26.18 23.19
N PHE A 58 12.37 -26.40 22.55
CA PHE A 58 11.60 -25.35 21.87
C PHE A 58 11.27 -24.17 22.80
N GLU A 59 10.84 -24.45 24.03
CA GLU A 59 10.48 -23.40 25.01
C GLU A 59 11.68 -22.52 25.35
N VAL A 60 12.83 -23.13 25.63
CA VAL A 60 14.09 -22.43 25.92
C VAL A 60 14.53 -21.61 24.70
N LYS A 61 14.36 -22.14 23.49
CA LYS A 61 14.65 -21.40 22.24
C LYS A 61 13.72 -20.19 22.10
N ASN A 62 12.42 -20.34 22.37
CA ASN A 62 11.44 -19.26 22.27
C ASN A 62 11.68 -18.16 23.31
N GLN A 63 11.90 -18.53 24.58
CA GLN A 63 12.26 -17.60 25.65
C GLN A 63 13.56 -16.83 25.33
N ARG A 64 14.58 -17.52 24.81
CA ARG A 64 15.82 -16.85 24.37
C ARG A 64 15.56 -15.85 23.24
N GLN A 65 14.72 -16.19 22.26
CA GLN A 65 14.36 -15.24 21.21
C GLN A 65 13.59 -14.04 21.76
N ALA A 66 12.65 -14.25 22.68
CA ALA A 66 11.89 -13.18 23.33
C ALA A 66 12.79 -12.22 24.12
N THR A 67 13.72 -12.77 24.91
CA THR A 67 14.69 -11.97 25.68
C THR A 67 15.64 -11.18 24.77
N VAL A 68 16.09 -11.75 23.65
CA VAL A 68 16.90 -11.02 22.66
C VAL A 68 16.10 -9.89 22.03
N ARG A 69 14.84 -10.14 21.61
CA ARG A 69 13.96 -9.09 21.07
C ARG A 69 13.78 -7.94 22.06
N LEU A 70 13.52 -8.24 23.34
CA LEU A 70 13.34 -7.24 24.38
C LEU A 70 14.62 -6.41 24.61
N ARG A 71 15.79 -7.06 24.67
CA ARG A 71 17.08 -6.35 24.77
C ARG A 71 17.32 -5.42 23.58
N THR A 72 17.02 -5.88 22.36
CA THR A 72 17.14 -5.05 21.15
C THR A 72 16.18 -3.86 21.19
N LEU A 73 14.94 -4.03 21.66
CA LEU A 73 13.98 -2.94 21.80
C LEU A 73 14.47 -1.90 22.82
N ASN A 74 14.91 -2.34 24.00
CA ASN A 74 15.42 -1.43 25.03
C ASN A 74 16.66 -0.66 24.55
N SER A 75 17.60 -1.34 23.87
CA SER A 75 18.77 -0.66 23.29
C SER A 75 18.41 0.35 22.20
N ARG A 76 17.36 0.09 21.41
CA ARG A 76 16.86 1.04 20.39
C ARG A 76 16.09 2.21 21.02
N ALA A 77 15.47 2.02 22.18
CA ALA A 77 14.75 3.09 22.87
C ALA A 77 15.69 4.15 23.43
N THR A 78 16.92 3.77 23.79
CA THR A 78 17.95 4.68 24.32
C THR A 78 18.99 5.08 23.27
N GLU A 79 18.79 4.76 21.99
CA GLU A 79 19.77 5.04 20.92
C GLU A 79 19.79 6.54 20.59
N SER A 80 20.99 7.11 20.37
CA SER A 80 21.09 8.49 19.87
C SER A 80 20.75 8.56 18.38
N ASN A 81 20.44 9.77 17.87
CA ASN A 81 20.13 9.96 16.45
C ASN A 81 21.30 9.53 15.55
N GLU A 82 22.54 9.86 15.90
CA GLU A 82 23.73 9.42 15.13
C GLU A 82 23.88 7.89 15.12
N GLN A 83 23.67 7.24 16.27
CA GLN A 83 23.73 5.78 16.38
C GLN A 83 22.63 5.12 15.52
N ARG A 84 21.44 5.73 15.51
CA ARG A 84 20.30 5.29 14.69
C ARG A 84 20.61 5.39 13.20
N GLU A 85 21.17 6.50 12.75
CA GLU A 85 21.54 6.72 11.35
C GLU A 85 22.63 5.75 10.90
N ARG A 86 23.69 5.58 11.71
CA ARG A 86 24.73 4.57 11.43
C ARG A 86 24.15 3.17 11.33
N ARG A 87 23.21 2.80 12.21
CA ARG A 87 22.52 1.50 12.18
C ARG A 87 21.70 1.33 10.90
N ILE A 88 20.94 2.34 10.48
CA ILE A 88 20.14 2.31 9.25
C ILE A 88 21.07 2.18 8.03
N HIS A 89 22.14 2.95 7.98
CA HIS A 89 23.13 2.89 6.92
C HIS A 89 23.79 1.52 6.81
N CYS A 90 24.28 0.95 7.92
CA CYS A 90 24.85 -0.39 7.94
C CYS A 90 23.84 -1.47 7.51
N ASN A 91 22.56 -1.35 7.94
CA ASN A 91 21.51 -2.27 7.51
C ASN A 91 21.21 -2.15 6.01
N ALA A 92 21.21 -0.94 5.46
CA ALA A 92 21.01 -0.69 4.04
C ALA A 92 22.12 -1.31 3.20
N LEU A 93 23.38 -1.07 3.59
CA LEU A 93 24.56 -1.68 2.95
C LEU A 93 24.50 -3.22 3.01
N GLY A 94 24.21 -3.79 4.19
CA GLY A 94 24.09 -5.24 4.34
C GLY A 94 22.98 -5.84 3.46
N ASN A 95 21.85 -5.14 3.34
CA ASN A 95 20.78 -5.56 2.42
C ASN A 95 21.21 -5.47 0.96
N GLN A 96 21.93 -4.42 0.57
CA GLN A 96 22.44 -4.27 -0.80
C GLN A 96 23.42 -5.39 -1.15
N THR A 97 24.37 -5.71 -0.27
CA THR A 97 25.30 -6.83 -0.47
C THR A 97 24.55 -8.16 -0.55
N ARG A 98 23.55 -8.37 0.31
CA ARG A 98 22.73 -9.59 0.28
C ARG A 98 21.96 -9.73 -1.04
N ILE A 99 21.35 -8.65 -1.54
CA ILE A 99 20.63 -8.63 -2.83
C ILE A 99 21.60 -8.82 -4.01
N GLY A 100 22.78 -8.20 -3.97
CA GLY A 100 23.80 -8.38 -5.01
C GLY A 100 24.34 -9.80 -5.11
N ALA A 101 24.37 -10.53 -3.98
CA ALA A 101 24.74 -11.94 -3.91
C ALA A 101 23.54 -12.91 -4.01
N GLU A 102 22.33 -12.43 -4.32
CA GLU A 102 21.15 -13.31 -4.46
C GLU A 102 21.31 -14.24 -5.66
N THR A 103 21.03 -15.53 -5.44
CA THR A 103 20.87 -16.49 -6.54
C THR A 103 19.58 -16.20 -7.31
N PHE A 104 19.50 -16.67 -8.56
CA PHE A 104 18.33 -16.47 -9.41
C PHE A 104 17.04 -16.98 -8.75
N ASP A 105 17.06 -18.19 -8.18
CA ASP A 105 15.90 -18.77 -7.50
C ASP A 105 15.49 -18.00 -6.25
N ALA A 106 16.47 -17.51 -5.46
CA ALA A 106 16.21 -16.69 -4.30
C ALA A 106 15.55 -15.35 -4.70
N ARG A 107 16.03 -14.73 -5.78
CA ARG A 107 15.43 -13.50 -6.34
C ARG A 107 14.01 -13.75 -6.82
N ARG A 108 13.76 -14.85 -7.56
CA ARG A 108 12.42 -15.23 -8.05
C ARG A 108 11.46 -15.42 -6.88
N ASN A 109 11.87 -16.16 -5.85
CA ASN A 109 11.06 -16.40 -4.66
C ASN A 109 10.76 -15.11 -3.89
N ARG A 110 11.73 -14.21 -3.72
CA ARG A 110 11.52 -12.91 -3.08
C ARG A 110 10.49 -12.06 -3.81
N LEU A 111 10.61 -11.95 -5.14
CA LEU A 111 9.66 -11.20 -5.96
C LEU A 111 8.26 -11.83 -5.96
N GLN A 112 8.16 -13.17 -5.95
CA GLN A 112 6.89 -13.88 -5.83
C GLN A 112 6.24 -13.61 -4.46
N LEU A 113 7.01 -13.65 -3.37
CA LEU A 113 6.55 -13.32 -2.02
C LEU A 113 6.12 -11.85 -1.90
N GLU A 114 6.85 -10.91 -2.51
CA GLU A 114 6.45 -9.50 -2.59
C GLU A 114 5.14 -9.34 -3.37
N ARG A 115 4.97 -10.04 -4.50
CA ARG A 115 3.72 -10.05 -5.26
C ARG A 115 2.54 -10.57 -4.43
N VAL A 116 2.73 -11.65 -3.67
CA VAL A 116 1.69 -12.21 -2.78
C VAL A 116 1.39 -11.26 -1.62
N ARG A 117 2.41 -10.63 -1.01
CA ARG A 117 2.22 -9.63 0.05
C ARG A 117 1.47 -8.39 -0.45
N GLN A 118 1.83 -7.90 -1.63
CA GLN A 118 1.09 -6.81 -2.27
C GLN A 118 -0.32 -7.26 -2.67
N GLY A 119 -0.50 -8.50 -3.14
CA GLY A 119 -1.82 -9.07 -3.45
C GLY A 119 -2.71 -9.24 -2.22
N THR A 120 -2.17 -9.64 -1.07
CA THR A 120 -2.91 -9.79 0.20
C THR A 120 -3.29 -8.44 0.82
N PHE A 121 -2.46 -7.41 0.69
CA PHE A 121 -2.83 -6.02 1.05
C PHE A 121 -3.90 -5.44 0.11
N ARG A 122 -3.91 -5.84 -1.17
CA ARG A 122 -4.95 -5.45 -2.16
C ARG A 122 -6.28 -6.18 -1.95
N ALA A 123 -6.26 -7.37 -1.33
CA ALA A 123 -7.46 -8.15 -1.02
C ALA A 123 -8.28 -7.56 0.14
N SER A 124 -7.69 -6.72 1.00
CA SER A 124 -8.41 -5.98 2.04
C SER A 124 -9.09 -4.70 1.51
N ASN A 125 -10.25 -4.94 0.89
CA ASN A 125 -11.53 -4.29 1.21
C ASN A 125 -11.98 -2.94 0.59
N TRP A 126 -11.21 -2.16 -0.17
CA TRP A 126 -11.79 -1.02 -0.96
C TRP A 126 -10.99 -0.65 -2.22
N LEU A 127 -9.91 -1.39 -2.52
CA LEU A 127 -8.94 -1.04 -3.58
C LEU A 127 -9.11 -1.82 -4.89
N TYR A 128 -10.19 -2.57 -5.06
CA TYR A 128 -10.40 -3.46 -6.21
C TYR A 128 -11.08 -2.78 -7.43
N LEU A 129 -11.29 -1.47 -7.38
CA LEU A 129 -11.85 -0.69 -8.50
C LEU A 129 -11.09 0.63 -8.68
N LYS A 130 -9.86 0.72 -8.19
CA LYS A 130 -9.05 1.92 -8.37
C LYS A 130 -8.40 1.83 -9.74
N ASP A 131 -8.83 2.70 -10.65
CA ASP A 131 -8.38 2.80 -12.05
C ASP A 131 -8.88 1.68 -13.00
N GLU A 132 -9.75 0.76 -12.56
CA GLU A 132 -10.41 -0.23 -13.45
C GLU A 132 -11.23 0.44 -14.58
N ALA A 133 -11.74 1.65 -14.36
CA ALA A 133 -12.44 2.41 -15.38
C ALA A 133 -11.55 2.72 -16.61
N LEU A 134 -10.22 2.71 -16.44
CA LEU A 134 -9.24 2.92 -17.51
C LEU A 134 -8.86 1.61 -18.23
N HIS A 135 -9.28 0.46 -17.69
CA HIS A 135 -9.01 -0.88 -18.23
C HIS A 135 -10.32 -1.67 -18.36
N TYR A 136 -11.08 -1.34 -19.41
CA TYR A 136 -12.29 -2.08 -19.75
C TYR A 136 -11.95 -3.49 -20.23
N ASP A 137 -12.47 -4.51 -19.54
CA ASP A 137 -12.44 -5.91 -19.96
C ASP A 137 -13.84 -6.34 -20.42
N PRO A 138 -14.05 -6.62 -21.72
CA PRO A 138 -15.35 -7.03 -22.24
C PRO A 138 -15.94 -8.31 -21.63
N ASN A 139 -15.13 -9.12 -20.94
CA ASN A 139 -15.56 -10.40 -20.37
C ASN A 139 -16.06 -10.28 -18.92
N LEU A 140 -15.96 -9.09 -18.31
CA LEU A 140 -16.48 -8.83 -16.97
C LEU A 140 -17.92 -8.33 -17.02
N ASP A 141 -18.79 -8.93 -16.20
CA ASP A 141 -20.19 -8.54 -16.07
C ASP A 141 -20.35 -7.33 -15.13
N TYR A 142 -19.92 -6.15 -15.61
CA TYR A 142 -19.98 -4.89 -14.86
C TYR A 142 -21.37 -4.52 -14.31
N PRO A 143 -22.48 -4.71 -15.04
CA PRO A 143 -23.82 -4.38 -14.53
C PRO A 143 -24.24 -5.16 -13.28
N ASN A 144 -23.75 -6.38 -13.09
CA ASN A 144 -24.12 -7.24 -11.95
C ASN A 144 -23.04 -7.31 -10.87
N PHE A 145 -22.08 -6.38 -10.86
CA PHE A 145 -21.03 -6.36 -9.84
C PHE A 145 -21.64 -6.16 -8.44
N PRO A 146 -21.44 -7.08 -7.47
CA PRO A 146 -22.08 -7.00 -6.15
C PRO A 146 -21.75 -5.75 -5.35
N GLN A 147 -20.66 -5.07 -5.71
CA GLN A 147 -20.14 -3.87 -5.04
C GLN A 147 -20.52 -2.57 -5.77
N ILE A 148 -21.04 -2.63 -7.01
CA ILE A 148 -21.47 -1.46 -7.79
C ILE A 148 -22.99 -1.40 -7.75
N VAL A 149 -23.55 -0.85 -6.67
CA VAL A 149 -24.99 -0.62 -6.53
C VAL A 149 -25.29 0.84 -6.82
N ILE A 150 -25.45 1.17 -8.11
CA ILE A 150 -25.98 2.47 -8.52
C ILE A 150 -27.51 2.41 -8.34
N ARG A 151 -28.02 2.97 -7.23
CA ARG A 151 -29.47 3.02 -6.95
C ARG A 151 -30.19 3.93 -7.94
N SER A 152 -31.52 4.01 -7.87
CA SER A 152 -32.28 4.96 -8.72
C SER A 152 -32.00 6.43 -8.34
N MET A 153 -32.05 7.34 -9.31
CA MET A 153 -31.98 8.79 -9.08
C MET A 153 -33.31 9.33 -8.51
N SER A 154 -33.63 8.99 -7.26
CA SER A 154 -34.91 9.33 -6.62
C SER A 154 -34.85 10.51 -5.66
N SER A 155 -33.65 10.91 -5.21
CA SER A 155 -33.53 12.01 -4.26
C SER A 155 -33.55 13.36 -4.99
N LYS A 156 -34.43 14.29 -4.58
CA LYS A 156 -34.54 15.61 -5.22
C LYS A 156 -33.71 16.63 -4.46
N CYS A 157 -32.96 17.45 -5.18
CA CYS A 157 -32.29 18.61 -4.60
C CYS A 157 -33.32 19.66 -4.15
N THR A 158 -33.16 20.17 -2.94
CA THR A 158 -34.03 21.23 -2.39
C THR A 158 -33.84 22.58 -3.10
N PHE A 159 -32.67 22.85 -3.66
CA PHE A 159 -32.35 24.16 -4.25
C PHE A 159 -32.69 24.23 -5.75
N CYS A 160 -32.25 23.24 -6.53
CA CYS A 160 -32.41 23.26 -8.00
C CYS A 160 -33.39 22.20 -8.53
N GLY A 161 -34.00 21.37 -7.67
CA GLY A 161 -34.94 20.33 -8.08
C GLY A 161 -34.31 19.13 -8.82
N ALA A 162 -32.99 19.13 -9.05
CA ALA A 162 -32.30 18.05 -9.75
C ALA A 162 -32.44 16.70 -9.02
N LEU A 163 -32.62 15.62 -9.78
CA LEU A 163 -32.60 14.25 -9.27
C LEU A 163 -31.14 13.82 -9.00
N LYS A 164 -30.93 13.17 -7.86
CA LYS A 164 -29.64 12.75 -7.32
C LYS A 164 -29.69 11.29 -6.89
N PHE A 165 -28.54 10.65 -6.92
CA PHE A 165 -28.36 9.36 -6.27
C PHE A 165 -28.20 9.53 -4.75
N GLU A 166 -28.62 8.53 -3.97
CA GLU A 166 -28.58 8.62 -2.50
C GLU A 166 -27.17 8.83 -1.92
N ALA A 167 -26.14 8.32 -2.60
CA ALA A 167 -24.74 8.45 -2.18
C ALA A 167 -24.03 9.71 -2.72
N GLU A 168 -24.72 10.56 -3.50
CA GLU A 168 -24.13 11.79 -4.01
C GLU A 168 -23.98 12.87 -2.92
N ALA A 169 -22.88 13.60 -2.97
CA ALA A 169 -22.68 14.75 -2.10
C ALA A 169 -23.72 15.84 -2.41
N SER A 170 -24.22 16.50 -1.36
CA SER A 170 -25.26 17.54 -1.45
C SER A 170 -24.92 18.66 -2.44
N GLY A 171 -23.63 18.93 -2.64
CA GLY A 171 -23.10 19.98 -3.51
C GLY A 171 -22.92 19.61 -4.99
N LEU A 172 -23.08 18.35 -5.39
CA LEU A 172 -22.72 17.90 -6.75
C LEU A 172 -23.51 18.62 -7.86
N CYS A 173 -24.80 18.91 -7.62
CA CYS A 173 -25.68 19.47 -8.65
C CYS A 173 -25.68 21.01 -8.71
N CYS A 174 -25.55 21.70 -7.58
CA CYS A 174 -25.73 23.17 -7.51
C CYS A 174 -24.84 23.83 -6.45
N SER A 175 -23.83 23.11 -5.93
CA SER A 175 -22.96 23.57 -4.85
C SER A 175 -23.74 24.09 -3.64
N ASN A 176 -24.76 23.34 -3.21
CA ASN A 176 -25.69 23.71 -2.13
C ASN A 176 -26.45 25.02 -2.38
N GLY A 177 -26.82 25.29 -3.65
CA GLY A 177 -27.68 26.43 -4.01
C GLY A 177 -26.91 27.68 -4.45
N LYS A 178 -25.58 27.61 -4.53
CA LYS A 178 -24.75 28.70 -5.07
C LYS A 178 -24.90 28.88 -6.59
N VAL A 179 -25.25 27.80 -7.29
CA VAL A 179 -25.45 27.82 -8.74
C VAL A 179 -26.95 27.76 -9.01
N SER A 180 -27.49 28.82 -9.59
CA SER A 180 -28.85 28.90 -10.12
C SER A 180 -28.81 28.89 -11.63
N LEU A 181 -29.31 27.82 -12.25
CA LEU A 181 -29.40 27.71 -13.71
C LEU A 181 -30.70 28.40 -14.17
N PRO A 182 -30.66 29.26 -15.21
CA PRO A 182 -31.86 29.76 -15.86
C PRO A 182 -32.68 28.60 -16.43
N GLU A 183 -34.00 28.78 -16.50
CA GLU A 183 -34.87 27.81 -17.17
C GLU A 183 -34.49 27.72 -18.65
N LEU A 184 -34.33 26.48 -19.14
CA LEU A 184 -33.94 26.27 -20.53
C LEU A 184 -35.06 26.75 -21.45
N PRO A 185 -34.75 27.53 -22.51
CA PRO A 185 -35.75 27.90 -23.48
C PRO A 185 -36.35 26.65 -24.12
N GLN A 186 -37.64 26.70 -24.44
CA GLN A 186 -38.30 25.57 -25.10
C GLN A 186 -37.62 25.27 -26.43
N LEU A 187 -37.44 23.97 -26.72
CA LEU A 187 -36.85 23.55 -27.99
C LEU A 187 -37.74 24.06 -29.15
N PRO A 188 -37.13 24.58 -30.24
CA PRO A 188 -37.89 24.97 -31.43
C PRO A 188 -38.50 23.73 -32.10
N GLU A 189 -39.66 23.89 -32.74
CA GLU A 189 -40.22 22.84 -33.60
C GLU A 189 -39.43 22.75 -34.91
N PRO A 190 -39.19 21.55 -35.47
CA PRO A 190 -39.79 20.24 -35.14
C PRO A 190 -39.08 19.44 -34.04
N LEU A 191 -37.99 19.95 -33.45
CA LEU A 191 -37.15 19.20 -32.51
C LEU A 191 -37.90 18.84 -31.22
N LYS A 192 -38.73 19.76 -30.71
CA LYS A 192 -39.53 19.51 -29.51
C LYS A 192 -40.47 18.31 -29.69
N SER A 193 -41.27 18.30 -30.76
CA SER A 193 -42.16 17.16 -31.05
C SER A 193 -41.41 15.85 -31.36
N LEU A 194 -40.21 15.94 -31.93
CA LEU A 194 -39.34 14.77 -32.13
C LEU A 194 -38.77 14.21 -30.83
N MET A 195 -38.46 15.05 -29.84
CA MET A 195 -37.92 14.64 -28.54
C MET A 195 -39.02 14.14 -27.58
N GLU A 196 -40.22 14.71 -27.64
CA GLU A 196 -41.35 14.39 -26.75
C GLU A 196 -42.17 13.16 -27.19
N GLY A 197 -41.94 12.61 -28.38
CA GLY A 197 -42.71 11.45 -28.87
C GLY A 197 -43.95 11.81 -29.71
N ASN A 198 -44.25 13.10 -29.85
CA ASN A 198 -45.49 13.57 -30.48
C ASN A 198 -45.45 13.54 -32.01
N HIS A 199 -44.26 13.43 -32.61
CA HIS A 199 -44.07 13.36 -34.06
C HIS A 199 -44.01 11.89 -34.56
N PRO A 200 -44.60 11.55 -35.72
CA PRO A 200 -44.57 10.17 -36.26
C PRO A 200 -43.16 9.61 -36.48
N LYS A 201 -42.18 10.49 -36.75
CA LYS A 201 -40.76 10.14 -36.88
C LYS A 201 -39.97 10.16 -35.57
N SER A 202 -40.59 10.45 -34.43
CA SER A 202 -39.88 10.58 -33.15
C SER A 202 -39.14 9.28 -32.77
N LYS A 203 -39.78 8.12 -32.95
CA LYS A 203 -39.15 6.83 -32.65
C LYS A 203 -37.90 6.57 -33.49
N GLU A 204 -37.97 6.84 -34.78
CA GLU A 204 -36.83 6.72 -35.70
C GLU A 204 -35.73 7.71 -35.32
N PHE A 205 -36.11 8.96 -35.06
CA PHE A 205 -35.22 10.04 -34.65
C PHE A 205 -34.45 9.71 -33.37
N LEU A 206 -35.14 9.28 -32.30
CA LEU A 206 -34.51 8.90 -31.02
C LEU A 206 -33.60 7.67 -31.18
N THR A 207 -34.01 6.70 -32.01
CA THR A 207 -33.19 5.51 -32.30
C THR A 207 -31.91 5.88 -33.05
N MET A 208 -31.98 6.84 -33.97
CA MET A 208 -30.86 7.27 -34.80
C MET A 208 -30.21 8.58 -34.34
N ILE A 209 -30.52 9.09 -33.15
CA ILE A 209 -30.14 10.45 -32.70
C ILE A 209 -28.63 10.69 -32.75
N ARG A 210 -27.83 9.66 -32.46
CA ARG A 210 -26.36 9.72 -32.56
C ARG A 210 -25.89 9.96 -34.01
N LYS A 211 -26.54 9.32 -34.99
CA LYS A 211 -26.21 9.51 -36.42
C LYS A 211 -26.53 10.94 -36.85
N TYR A 212 -27.71 11.44 -36.48
CA TYR A 212 -28.08 12.83 -36.74
C TYR A 212 -27.06 13.80 -36.12
N ASN A 213 -26.74 13.65 -34.83
CA ASN A 213 -25.75 14.51 -34.16
C ASN A 213 -24.37 14.46 -34.80
N SER A 214 -23.90 13.27 -35.22
CA SER A 214 -22.64 13.12 -35.95
C SER A 214 -22.68 13.77 -37.34
N SER A 215 -23.81 13.73 -38.03
CA SER A 215 -23.99 14.41 -39.32
C SER A 215 -23.99 15.93 -39.18
N PHE A 216 -24.50 16.47 -38.06
CA PHE A 216 -24.48 17.91 -37.74
C PHE A 216 -23.20 18.35 -37.01
N GLN A 217 -22.22 17.46 -36.83
CA GLN A 217 -20.94 17.79 -36.19
C GLN A 217 -20.03 18.66 -37.09
N MET A 218 -20.35 18.80 -38.37
CA MET A 218 -19.57 19.58 -39.35
C MET A 218 -19.95 21.07 -39.45
N THR A 219 -20.80 21.63 -38.58
CA THR A 219 -21.33 22.99 -38.77
C THR A 219 -20.71 24.08 -37.88
N SER A 220 -19.93 24.92 -38.57
CA SER A 220 -19.47 26.29 -38.31
C SER A 220 -18.21 26.53 -37.47
N PHE A 221 -17.17 27.05 -38.14
CA PHE A 221 -16.28 28.03 -37.52
C PHE A 221 -17.09 29.33 -37.36
N GLY A 222 -17.48 29.65 -36.14
CA GLY A 222 -18.06 30.95 -35.80
C GLY A 222 -17.00 32.04 -35.92
N THR A 223 -16.77 32.54 -37.14
CA THR A 223 -15.99 33.75 -37.37
C THR A 223 -16.97 34.86 -37.76
N SER A 224 -17.02 35.90 -36.93
CA SER A 224 -17.71 37.16 -37.21
C SER A 224 -16.90 38.08 -38.14
N LEU A 225 -15.76 37.62 -38.65
CA LEU A 225 -14.95 38.38 -39.59
C LEU A 225 -15.45 38.10 -41.01
N PRO A 226 -15.61 39.14 -41.87
CA PRO A 226 -15.81 38.90 -43.29
C PRO A 226 -14.61 38.08 -43.79
N MET A 227 -14.91 36.96 -44.46
CA MET A 227 -13.91 36.12 -45.10
C MET A 227 -13.05 37.01 -45.99
N LEU A 228 -11.79 37.23 -45.60
CA LEU A 228 -10.83 37.88 -46.49
C LEU A 228 -10.73 36.99 -47.74
N ASP A 229 -10.83 37.60 -48.93
CA ASP A 229 -10.66 36.96 -50.24
C ASP A 229 -9.20 36.49 -50.44
N SER A 230 -8.73 35.57 -49.60
CA SER A 230 -7.41 34.98 -49.71
C SER A 230 -7.54 33.47 -49.92
N THR A 231 -7.54 33.12 -51.20
CA THR A 231 -6.86 31.97 -51.80
C THR A 231 -7.17 30.58 -51.23
N GLY A 232 -8.09 29.88 -51.92
CA GLY A 232 -7.87 28.48 -52.28
C GLY A 232 -8.72 27.42 -51.58
N PHE A 233 -9.41 27.73 -50.48
CA PHE A 233 -10.28 26.75 -49.82
C PHE A 233 -11.75 27.19 -49.79
N MET A 234 -12.57 26.52 -50.61
CA MET A 234 -14.02 26.69 -50.65
C MET A 234 -14.67 25.46 -49.98
N PRO A 235 -15.28 25.59 -48.78
CA PRO A 235 -16.00 24.47 -48.19
C PRO A 235 -17.27 24.16 -49.00
N THR A 236 -17.61 22.86 -49.08
CA THR A 236 -18.71 22.33 -49.90
C THR A 236 -20.11 22.62 -49.36
N PHE A 237 -20.23 23.08 -48.11
CA PHE A 237 -21.51 23.43 -47.49
C PHE A 237 -21.49 24.87 -46.99
N ARG A 238 -22.49 25.65 -47.44
CA ARG A 238 -22.82 27.00 -46.95
C ARG A 238 -24.16 26.91 -46.21
N ILE A 239 -24.22 27.43 -44.99
CA ILE A 239 -25.46 27.66 -44.22
C ILE A 239 -25.64 29.16 -44.05
#